data_AF-A0AAU1RLB3-F1
#
_entry.id   AF-A0AAU1RLB3-F1
#
_cell.length_a   1.000
_cell.length_b   1.000
_cell.length_c   1.000
_cell.angle_alpha   90.00
_cell.angle_beta   90.00
_cell.angle_gamma   90.00
#
_symmetry.space_group_name_H-M   'P 1'
#
loop_
_entity.id
_entity.type
_entity.pdbx_description
1 polymer ?
#
loop_
_entity_poly.entity_id
_entity_poly.type
_entity_poly.pdbx_seq_one_letter_code
_entity_poly.pdbx_strand_id
1 'polypeptide(L)'
;MPVLAPSGGAGRSTLSCLLAGALAGTGETVVLDTAARLTSPWPAWTSDRVGGGLAALPPSAPLSRETVRASCMPLRGPVADFEVLTDGREWSAPPLDLPSDPAAWYQLAAIGGWRTAVVDTAYPITHDLLTARCADVPGLTRTWTALPYAVPVLCAAATAEGVQSVQQAVMVMSAEGLPLHRAVAVLVATGDGRLPAVVRAAATMLSGRTAAVVHLPYDAGVRASGLRSGRVHSRTRQAAAQVAAAVLAAAHQSWGDPLPPAPQPAVLRPVSPAVPA
;
A
#
# COMPACT_ATOMS: atom_id res chain seq x y z
N MET A 1 4.15 1.04 -4.52
CA MET A 1 2.84 0.50 -4.93
C MET A 1 1.80 0.91 -3.89
N PRO A 2 1.07 2.02 -4.12
CA PRO A 2 0.00 2.43 -3.23
C PRO A 2 -1.18 1.47 -3.33
N VAL A 3 -1.52 0.83 -2.21
CA VAL A 3 -2.73 0.02 -2.07
C VAL A 3 -3.83 0.96 -1.62
N LEU A 4 -4.75 1.25 -2.53
CA LEU A 4 -5.82 2.23 -2.40
C LEU A 4 -7.16 1.52 -2.26
N ALA A 5 -8.11 2.11 -1.55
CA ALA A 5 -9.47 1.57 -1.45
C ALA A 5 -10.51 2.69 -1.57
N PRO A 6 -11.68 2.42 -2.17
CA PRO A 6 -12.75 3.40 -2.22
C PRO A 6 -13.44 3.59 -0.86
N SER A 7 -13.30 2.63 0.05
CA SER A 7 -13.93 2.61 1.37
C SER A 7 -13.09 1.85 2.41
N GLY A 8 -13.40 2.05 3.69
CA GLY A 8 -12.83 1.28 4.80
C GLY A 8 -13.31 -0.18 4.79
N GLY A 9 -12.52 -1.08 5.40
CA GLY A 9 -12.90 -2.49 5.51
C GLY A 9 -12.78 -3.33 4.23
N ALA A 10 -12.27 -2.76 3.13
CA ALA A 10 -12.08 -3.46 1.86
C ALA A 10 -11.03 -4.60 1.86
N GLY A 11 -10.29 -4.77 2.96
CA GLY A 11 -9.16 -5.72 3.05
C GLY A 11 -7.82 -5.15 2.60
N ARG A 12 -7.69 -3.81 2.58
CA ARG A 12 -6.48 -3.08 2.14
C ARG A 12 -5.21 -3.56 2.84
N SER A 13 -5.15 -3.53 4.17
CA SER A 13 -3.97 -3.96 4.94
C SER A 13 -3.64 -5.44 4.76
N THR A 14 -4.66 -6.30 4.65
CA THR A 14 -4.47 -7.71 4.34
C THR A 14 -3.84 -7.90 2.97
N LEU A 15 -4.35 -7.20 1.95
CA LEU A 15 -3.77 -7.22 0.60
C LEU A 15 -2.34 -6.69 0.61
N SER A 16 -2.08 -5.59 1.31
CA SER A 16 -0.74 -5.01 1.46
C SER A 16 0.26 -6.02 2.02
N CYS A 17 -0.10 -6.78 3.06
CA CYS A 17 0.74 -7.85 3.61
C CYS A 17 0.97 -9.00 2.63
N LEU A 18 -0.08 -9.48 1.96
CA LEU A 18 0.02 -10.57 1.01
C LEU A 18 0.89 -10.19 -0.21
N LEU A 19 0.68 -8.97 -0.72
CA LEU A 19 1.44 -8.40 -1.82
C LEU A 19 2.92 -8.22 -1.45
N ALA A 20 3.20 -7.68 -0.26
CA ALA A 20 4.57 -7.51 0.22
C ALA A 20 5.29 -8.85 0.36
N GLY A 21 4.65 -9.86 0.96
CA GLY A 21 5.24 -11.19 1.07
C GLY A 21 5.50 -11.86 -0.28
N ALA A 22 4.63 -11.65 -1.27
CA ALA A 22 4.83 -12.17 -2.61
C ALA A 22 5.97 -11.46 -3.36
N LEU A 23 6.07 -10.14 -3.24
CA LEU A 23 7.15 -9.34 -3.85
C LEU A 23 8.50 -9.56 -3.18
N ALA A 24 8.52 -9.84 -1.87
CA ALA A 24 9.72 -10.15 -1.12
C ALA A 24 10.49 -11.35 -1.70
N GLY A 25 9.79 -12.29 -2.37
CA GLY A 25 10.43 -13.38 -3.11
C GLY A 25 11.27 -12.93 -4.32
N THR A 26 11.13 -11.68 -4.76
CA THR A 26 11.85 -11.10 -5.91
C THR A 26 12.85 -10.01 -5.53
N GLY A 27 12.82 -9.55 -4.28
CA GLY A 27 13.77 -8.58 -3.74
C GLY A 27 13.30 -7.92 -2.45
N GLU A 28 14.21 -7.20 -1.81
CA GLU A 28 13.96 -6.53 -0.53
C GLU A 28 12.73 -5.62 -0.61
N THR A 29 11.79 -5.86 0.30
CA THR A 29 10.46 -5.26 0.29
C THR A 29 10.11 -4.67 1.63
N VAL A 30 9.51 -3.48 1.62
CA VAL A 30 8.97 -2.84 2.82
C VAL A 30 7.49 -2.55 2.66
N VAL A 31 6.73 -2.67 3.75
CA VAL A 31 5.40 -2.08 3.88
C VAL A 31 5.49 -0.76 4.61
N LEU A 32 4.92 0.29 4.02
CA LEU A 32 4.76 1.59 4.65
C LEU A 32 3.31 1.72 5.11
N ASP A 33 3.11 1.74 6.41
CA ASP A 33 1.79 1.94 7.04
C ASP A 33 1.53 3.43 7.25
N THR A 34 0.66 3.99 6.42
CA THR A 34 0.33 5.44 6.47
C THR A 34 -0.84 5.75 7.39
N ALA A 35 -1.46 4.72 7.97
CA ALA A 35 -2.61 4.87 8.85
C ALA A 35 -2.15 5.10 10.29
N ALA A 36 -2.85 5.99 11.00
CA ALA A 36 -2.63 6.17 12.42
C ALA A 36 -2.87 4.85 13.17
N ARG A 37 -2.13 4.62 14.27
CA ARG A 37 -2.07 3.35 15.00
C ARG A 37 -3.42 2.67 15.26
N LEU A 38 -4.45 3.45 15.62
CA LEU A 38 -5.80 2.92 15.96
C LEU A 38 -6.63 2.49 14.75
N THR A 39 -6.21 2.88 13.54
CA THR A 39 -6.89 2.58 12.27
C THR A 39 -6.15 1.54 11.43
N SER A 40 -5.01 1.08 11.94
CA SER A 40 -4.08 0.18 11.30
C SER A 40 -3.97 -1.14 12.07
N PRO A 41 -3.95 -2.30 11.39
CA PRO A 41 -3.68 -3.57 12.06
C PRO A 41 -2.17 -3.83 12.25
N TRP A 42 -1.29 -3.08 11.57
CA TRP A 42 0.16 -3.33 11.56
C TRP A 42 0.79 -3.30 12.95
N PRO A 43 0.51 -2.31 13.82
CA PRO A 43 1.04 -2.28 15.18
C PRO A 43 0.72 -3.54 15.99
N ALA A 44 -0.46 -4.13 15.77
CA ALA A 44 -0.88 -5.37 16.42
C ALA A 44 -0.28 -6.63 15.78
N TRP A 45 0.19 -6.55 14.52
CA TRP A 45 0.87 -7.64 13.82
C TRP A 45 2.37 -7.66 14.07
N THR A 46 2.94 -6.53 14.53
CA THR A 46 4.38 -6.38 14.78
C THR A 46 4.73 -6.18 16.26
N SER A 47 3.76 -6.26 17.17
CA SER A 47 3.95 -5.94 18.61
C SER A 47 5.00 -6.79 19.33
N ASP A 48 5.32 -7.98 18.81
CA ASP A 48 6.32 -8.90 19.35
C ASP A 48 7.66 -8.84 18.58
N ARG A 49 7.88 -7.79 17.77
CA ARG A 49 9.06 -7.62 16.92
C ARG A 49 9.95 -6.49 17.41
N VAL A 50 11.24 -6.64 17.12
CA VAL A 50 12.25 -5.60 17.37
C VAL A 50 12.14 -4.56 16.26
N GLY A 51 12.12 -3.28 16.64
CA GLY A 51 11.98 -2.14 15.74
C GLY A 51 11.07 -1.10 16.37
N GLY A 52 11.50 0.17 16.43
CA GLY A 52 10.74 1.24 17.08
C GLY A 52 9.80 2.02 16.14
N GLY A 53 9.68 1.60 14.88
CA GLY A 53 8.89 2.28 13.86
C GLY A 53 9.37 3.70 13.59
N LEU A 54 8.47 4.51 13.02
CA LEU A 54 8.73 5.93 12.76
C LEU A 54 9.08 6.71 14.03
N ALA A 55 8.55 6.31 15.18
CA ALA A 55 8.85 6.94 16.46
C ALA A 55 10.32 6.81 16.90
N ALA A 56 11.05 5.85 16.35
CA ALA A 56 12.49 5.69 16.62
C ALA A 56 13.38 6.47 15.65
N LEU A 57 12.83 7.08 14.60
CA LEU A 57 13.62 7.92 13.71
C LEU A 57 13.97 9.25 14.41
N PRO A 58 15.24 9.68 14.37
CA PRO A 58 15.62 10.94 15.00
C PRO A 58 14.99 12.12 14.24
N PRO A 59 14.20 12.98 14.89
CA PRO A 59 13.47 14.04 14.20
C PRO A 59 14.37 15.18 13.69
N SER A 60 15.58 15.30 14.24
CA SER A 60 16.50 16.42 14.02
C SER A 60 17.87 16.01 13.47
N ALA A 61 18.03 14.74 13.08
CA ALA A 61 19.27 14.25 12.48
C ALA A 61 19.04 13.75 11.05
N PRO A 62 20.03 13.90 10.15
CA PRO A 62 19.98 13.24 8.85
C PRO A 62 19.77 11.73 9.01
N LEU A 63 18.83 11.18 8.25
CA LEU A 63 18.53 9.77 8.27
C LEU A 63 19.55 9.00 7.41
N SER A 64 20.12 7.94 7.98
CA SER A 64 20.94 6.98 7.25
C SER A 64 20.12 5.74 6.86
N ARG A 65 20.60 4.95 5.89
CA ARG A 65 20.01 3.65 5.55
C ARG A 65 19.90 2.74 6.78
N GLU A 66 20.97 2.68 7.56
CA GLU A 66 21.05 1.83 8.77
C GLU A 66 19.99 2.25 9.79
N THR A 67 19.87 3.54 10.06
CA THR A 67 18.86 4.08 10.98
C THR A 67 17.44 3.76 10.52
N VAL A 68 17.15 3.96 9.23
CA VAL A 68 15.83 3.67 8.66
C VAL A 68 15.50 2.19 8.74
N ARG A 69 16.45 1.30 8.42
CA ARG A 69 16.21 -0.15 8.52
C ARG A 69 16.10 -0.64 9.95
N ALA A 70 16.94 -0.16 10.86
CA ALA A 70 16.86 -0.49 12.29
C ALA A 70 15.53 -0.07 12.92
N SER A 71 14.85 0.94 12.36
CA SER A 71 13.52 1.36 12.79
C SER A 71 12.39 0.42 12.32
N CYS A 72 12.63 -0.36 11.25
CA CYS A 72 11.62 -1.26 10.69
C CYS A 72 11.46 -2.53 11.52
N MET A 73 10.26 -3.10 11.48
CA MET A 73 9.94 -4.37 12.14
C MET A 73 9.95 -5.49 11.09
N PRO A 74 10.76 -6.54 11.25
CA PRO A 74 10.69 -7.69 10.35
C PRO A 74 9.38 -8.44 10.57
N LEU A 75 8.69 -8.77 9.48
CA LEU A 75 7.46 -9.55 9.51
C LEU A 75 7.60 -10.76 8.60
N ARG A 76 7.22 -11.93 9.13
CA ARG A 76 7.16 -13.17 8.36
C ARG A 76 5.99 -13.11 7.40
N GLY A 77 6.29 -13.04 6.11
CA GLY A 77 5.27 -13.05 5.09
C GLY A 77 4.80 -14.47 4.75
N PRO A 78 3.70 -14.59 4.00
CA PRO A 78 3.18 -15.88 3.55
C PRO A 78 4.10 -16.62 2.56
N VAL A 79 5.07 -15.92 1.95
CA VAL A 79 6.00 -16.47 0.95
C VAL A 79 7.45 -16.18 1.35
N ALA A 80 7.77 -14.90 1.57
CA ALA A 80 9.07 -14.46 2.06
C ALA A 80 8.90 -13.36 3.10
N ASP A 81 9.93 -13.18 3.93
CA ASP A 81 9.98 -12.16 4.97
C ASP A 81 10.16 -10.76 4.36
N PHE A 82 9.55 -9.76 4.99
CA PHE A 82 9.63 -8.37 4.58
C PHE A 82 9.70 -7.44 5.79
N GLU A 83 10.02 -6.17 5.56
CA GLU A 83 10.12 -5.16 6.62
C GLU A 83 8.83 -4.33 6.67
N VAL A 84 8.45 -3.85 7.85
CA VAL A 84 7.29 -2.97 8.05
C VAL A 84 7.74 -1.70 8.76
N LEU A 85 7.35 -0.55 8.22
CA LEU A 85 7.50 0.75 8.84
C LEU A 85 6.10 1.29 9.18
N THR A 86 5.80 1.34 10.48
CA THR A 86 4.56 1.87 11.07
C THR A 86 4.91 2.88 12.17
N ASP A 87 3.91 3.47 12.83
CA ASP A 87 4.07 4.44 13.94
C ASP A 87 5.13 3.97 14.95
N GLY A 88 4.96 2.74 15.49
CA GLY A 88 5.90 2.12 16.43
C GLY A 88 5.80 2.59 17.89
N ARG A 89 4.94 3.58 18.18
CA ARG A 89 4.62 3.94 19.58
C ARG A 89 3.86 2.85 20.33
N GLU A 90 4.09 2.81 21.64
CA GLU A 90 3.30 2.00 22.57
C GLU A 90 1.80 2.34 22.49
N TRP A 91 0.95 1.35 22.79
CA TRP A 91 -0.50 1.49 22.73
C TRP A 91 -1.04 2.65 23.59
N SER A 92 -0.41 2.89 24.74
CA SER A 92 -0.76 3.93 25.72
C SER A 92 -0.37 5.35 25.29
N ALA A 93 0.57 5.52 24.36
CA ALA A 93 1.08 6.83 23.95
C ALA A 93 0.15 7.50 22.92
N PRO A 94 0.07 8.84 22.81
CA PRO A 94 -0.69 9.48 21.73
C PRO A 94 -0.16 9.04 20.34
N PRO A 95 -1.03 8.90 19.32
CA PRO A 95 -0.60 8.56 17.96
C PRO A 95 0.48 9.53 17.45
N LEU A 96 1.44 9.02 16.67
CA LEU A 96 2.40 9.88 15.97
C LEU A 96 1.68 10.67 14.87
N ASP A 97 2.07 11.93 14.67
CA ASP A 97 1.65 12.69 13.49
C ASP A 97 2.45 12.17 12.29
N LEU A 98 1.79 11.38 11.44
CA LEU A 98 2.44 10.69 10.32
C LEU A 98 2.59 11.65 9.13
N PRO A 99 3.66 11.52 8.32
CA PRO A 99 3.80 12.33 7.11
C PRO A 99 2.59 12.14 6.18
N SER A 100 1.92 13.24 5.86
CA SER A 100 0.79 13.22 4.93
C SER A 100 1.26 13.20 3.47
N ASP A 101 2.43 13.78 3.17
CA ASP A 101 2.99 13.84 1.81
C ASP A 101 3.58 12.49 1.37
N PRO A 102 3.09 11.89 0.26
CA PRO A 102 3.67 10.69 -0.33
C PRO A 102 5.18 10.79 -0.65
N ALA A 103 5.70 11.98 -0.93
CA ALA A 103 7.12 12.18 -1.22
C ALA A 103 8.01 11.85 0.00
N ALA A 104 7.54 12.12 1.23
CA ALA A 104 8.28 11.79 2.44
C ALA A 104 8.44 10.27 2.61
N TRP A 105 7.39 9.51 2.32
CA TRP A 105 7.41 8.05 2.33
C TRP A 105 8.28 7.47 1.23
N TYR A 106 8.23 8.06 0.03
CA TYR A 106 9.13 7.69 -1.06
C TYR A 106 10.59 7.91 -0.68
N GLN A 107 10.90 9.01 0.00
CA GLN A 107 12.23 9.30 0.50
C GLN A 107 12.70 8.29 1.54
N LEU A 108 11.84 7.92 2.51
CA LEU A 108 12.16 6.85 3.47
C LEU A 108 12.45 5.54 2.74
N ALA A 109 11.62 5.17 1.75
CA ALA A 109 11.83 3.97 0.96
C ALA A 109 13.17 4.00 0.20
N ALA A 110 13.51 5.14 -0.40
CA ALA A 110 14.77 5.32 -1.12
C ALA A 110 15.99 5.24 -0.20
N ILE A 111 15.92 5.85 1.00
CA ILE A 111 17.02 5.82 2.00
C ILE A 111 17.25 4.39 2.49
N GLY A 112 16.18 3.67 2.85
CA GLY A 112 16.28 2.27 3.24
C GLY A 112 16.81 1.38 2.10
N GLY A 113 16.66 1.81 0.85
CA GLY A 113 17.22 1.13 -0.31
C GLY A 113 16.44 -0.12 -0.72
N TRP A 114 15.15 -0.17 -0.39
CA TRP A 114 14.30 -1.28 -0.78
C TRP A 114 14.08 -1.32 -2.28
N ARG A 115 13.98 -2.53 -2.83
CA ARG A 115 13.64 -2.73 -4.23
C ARG A 115 12.16 -2.46 -4.47
N THR A 116 11.31 -2.79 -3.49
CA THR A 116 9.87 -2.55 -3.59
C THR A 116 9.31 -1.97 -2.29
N ALA A 117 8.33 -1.06 -2.42
CA ALA A 117 7.60 -0.48 -1.31
C ALA A 117 6.10 -0.65 -1.54
N VAL A 118 5.44 -1.40 -0.67
CA VAL A 118 3.98 -1.52 -0.63
C VAL A 118 3.45 -0.49 0.36
N VAL A 119 2.57 0.39 -0.08
CA VAL A 119 2.07 1.47 0.77
C VAL A 119 0.63 1.17 1.14
N ASP A 120 0.40 0.88 2.41
CA ASP A 120 -0.95 0.72 2.94
C ASP A 120 -1.53 2.12 3.24
N THR A 121 -2.36 2.62 2.33
CA THR A 121 -2.98 3.94 2.49
C THR A 121 -4.04 3.94 3.58
N ALA A 122 -4.46 5.11 4.08
CA ALA A 122 -5.51 5.20 5.10
C ALA A 122 -6.83 5.81 4.60
N TYR A 123 -6.80 6.60 3.53
CA TYR A 123 -7.92 7.43 3.09
C TYR A 123 -8.76 6.76 1.97
N PRO A 124 -10.03 7.18 1.75
CA PRO A 124 -10.85 6.72 0.64
C PRO A 124 -10.60 7.53 -0.64
N ILE A 125 -10.37 6.85 -1.77
CA ILE A 125 -10.00 7.48 -3.06
C ILE A 125 -10.95 8.60 -3.48
N THR A 126 -12.25 8.30 -3.52
CA THR A 126 -13.27 9.23 -4.04
C THR A 126 -13.36 10.48 -3.19
N HIS A 127 -13.28 10.34 -1.87
CA HIS A 127 -13.31 11.47 -0.95
C HIS A 127 -12.07 12.35 -1.10
N ASP A 128 -10.88 11.75 -1.15
CA ASP A 128 -9.63 12.48 -1.34
C ASP A 128 -9.64 13.31 -2.64
N LEU A 129 -9.99 12.70 -3.77
CA LEU A 129 -9.99 13.40 -5.05
C LEU A 129 -11.03 14.53 -5.10
N LEU A 130 -12.24 14.31 -4.58
CA LEU A 130 -13.28 15.35 -4.56
C LEU A 130 -12.92 16.50 -3.61
N THR A 131 -12.45 16.21 -2.40
CA THR A 131 -12.04 17.22 -1.43
C THR A 131 -10.89 18.06 -1.97
N ALA A 132 -9.88 17.41 -2.56
CA ALA A 132 -8.73 18.10 -3.13
C ALA A 132 -9.11 18.99 -4.32
N ARG A 133 -10.00 18.51 -5.20
CA ARG A 133 -10.54 19.32 -6.30
C ARG A 133 -11.31 20.54 -5.79
N CYS A 134 -12.14 20.39 -4.76
CA CYS A 134 -12.86 21.51 -4.16
C CYS A 134 -11.93 22.53 -3.50
N ALA A 135 -10.79 22.08 -3.00
CA ALA A 135 -9.76 22.92 -2.38
C ALA A 135 -8.70 23.44 -3.38
N ASP A 136 -8.81 23.12 -4.67
CA ASP A 136 -7.83 23.46 -5.72
C ASP A 136 -6.39 23.02 -5.39
N VAL A 137 -6.25 21.85 -4.78
CA VAL A 137 -4.95 21.23 -4.46
C VAL A 137 -4.85 19.81 -5.03
N PRO A 138 -3.64 19.28 -5.27
CA PRO A 138 -3.47 17.87 -5.62
C PRO A 138 -3.89 16.96 -4.46
N GLY A 139 -4.79 16.01 -4.72
CA GLY A 139 -5.16 14.98 -3.74
C GLY A 139 -4.05 13.95 -3.51
N LEU A 140 -4.08 13.27 -2.37
CA LEU A 140 -3.09 12.25 -2.00
C LEU A 140 -3.05 11.12 -3.04
N THR A 141 -4.20 10.71 -3.58
CA THR A 141 -4.29 9.70 -4.65
C THR A 141 -3.46 10.13 -5.84
N ARG A 142 -3.63 11.37 -6.32
CA ARG A 142 -2.86 11.89 -7.45
C ARG A 142 -1.37 11.84 -7.14
N THR A 143 -0.97 12.34 -5.98
CA THR A 143 0.44 12.41 -5.57
C THR A 143 1.07 11.02 -5.43
N TRP A 144 0.39 10.06 -4.81
CA TRP A 144 0.81 8.66 -4.75
C TRP A 144 0.95 8.03 -6.14
N THR A 145 0.00 8.29 -7.04
CA THR A 145 0.08 7.78 -8.42
C THR A 145 1.16 8.45 -9.24
N ALA A 146 1.58 9.67 -8.89
CA ALA A 146 2.59 10.42 -9.63
C ALA A 146 4.03 10.02 -9.27
N LEU A 147 4.23 9.28 -8.17
CA LEU A 147 5.57 8.82 -7.77
C LEU A 147 6.23 7.93 -8.85
N PRO A 148 7.57 7.90 -8.92
CA PRO A 148 8.28 7.07 -9.88
C PRO A 148 7.90 5.59 -9.79
N TYR A 149 7.57 5.00 -10.94
CA TYR A 149 7.18 3.60 -11.08
C TYR A 149 6.00 3.17 -10.20
N ALA A 150 5.13 4.11 -9.79
CA ALA A 150 3.98 3.81 -8.96
C ALA A 150 2.89 3.07 -9.75
N VAL A 151 2.70 1.80 -9.42
CA VAL A 151 1.57 0.96 -9.84
C VAL A 151 0.49 1.02 -8.75
N PRO A 152 -0.66 1.68 -8.99
CA PRO A 152 -1.75 1.72 -8.01
C PRO A 152 -2.47 0.37 -7.92
N VAL A 153 -2.70 -0.11 -6.71
CA VAL A 153 -3.44 -1.35 -6.45
C VAL A 153 -4.78 -0.99 -5.81
N LEU A 154 -5.87 -1.12 -6.56
CA LEU A 154 -7.22 -0.77 -6.13
C LEU A 154 -7.86 -1.97 -5.44
N CYS A 155 -8.07 -1.87 -4.13
CA CYS A 155 -8.65 -2.92 -3.30
C CYS A 155 -10.14 -2.65 -3.05
N ALA A 156 -10.98 -3.66 -3.28
CA ALA A 156 -12.40 -3.59 -2.96
C ALA A 156 -12.94 -4.94 -2.50
N ALA A 157 -13.92 -4.91 -1.61
CA ALA A 157 -14.67 -6.11 -1.26
C ALA A 157 -15.44 -6.63 -2.48
N ALA A 158 -15.45 -7.95 -2.67
CA ALA A 158 -16.18 -8.64 -3.73
C ALA A 158 -17.68 -8.76 -3.37
N THR A 159 -18.31 -7.62 -3.11
CA THR A 159 -19.75 -7.45 -2.82
C THR A 159 -20.33 -6.44 -3.81
N ALA A 160 -21.65 -6.32 -3.89
CA ALA A 160 -22.31 -5.33 -4.75
C ALA A 160 -21.83 -3.89 -4.44
N GLU A 161 -21.81 -3.53 -3.15
CA GLU A 161 -21.37 -2.21 -2.68
C GLU A 161 -19.87 -1.98 -2.95
N GLY A 162 -19.04 -2.98 -2.69
CA GLY A 162 -17.59 -2.87 -2.91
C GLY A 162 -17.25 -2.67 -4.39
N VAL A 163 -17.90 -3.41 -5.29
CA VAL A 163 -17.66 -3.25 -6.73
C VAL A 163 -18.24 -1.95 -7.28
N GLN A 164 -19.39 -1.49 -6.77
CA GLN A 164 -19.92 -0.18 -7.13
C GLN A 164 -18.96 0.94 -6.70
N SER A 165 -18.44 0.86 -5.48
CA SER A 165 -17.53 1.85 -4.92
C SER A 165 -16.21 1.92 -5.70
N VAL A 166 -15.64 0.78 -6.12
CA VAL A 166 -14.41 0.80 -6.93
C VAL A 166 -14.67 1.26 -8.35
N GLN A 167 -15.82 0.94 -8.95
CA GLN A 167 -16.20 1.48 -10.26
C GLN A 167 -16.34 3.01 -10.21
N GLN A 168 -16.95 3.54 -9.14
CA GLN A 168 -17.01 4.99 -8.89
C GLN A 168 -15.62 5.59 -8.73
N ALA A 169 -14.75 4.99 -7.93
CA ALA A 169 -13.37 5.45 -7.79
C ALA A 169 -12.64 5.46 -9.14
N VAL A 170 -12.76 4.40 -9.96
CA VAL A 170 -12.17 4.35 -11.31
C VAL A 170 -12.75 5.44 -12.22
N MET A 171 -14.06 5.73 -12.15
CA MET A 171 -14.65 6.85 -12.89
C MET A 171 -14.06 8.19 -12.48
N VAL A 172 -13.94 8.46 -11.18
CA VAL A 172 -13.37 9.71 -10.67
C VAL A 172 -11.88 9.82 -11.01
N MET A 173 -11.10 8.76 -10.80
CA MET A 173 -9.70 8.70 -11.22
C MET A 173 -9.53 8.96 -12.72
N SER A 174 -10.44 8.42 -13.55
CA SER A 174 -10.45 8.68 -15.00
C SER A 174 -10.75 10.15 -15.32
N ALA A 175 -11.72 10.75 -14.63
CA ALA A 175 -12.08 12.17 -14.80
C ALA A 175 -10.93 13.09 -14.37
N GLU A 176 -10.17 12.68 -13.36
CA GLU A 176 -8.94 13.35 -12.89
C GLU A 176 -7.72 13.07 -13.78
N GLY A 177 -7.85 12.28 -14.86
CA GLY A 177 -6.75 11.96 -15.76
C GLY A 177 -5.64 11.11 -15.14
N LEU A 178 -5.97 10.32 -14.10
CA LEU A 178 -5.01 9.40 -13.48
C LEU A 178 -4.74 8.18 -14.38
N PRO A 179 -3.53 7.59 -14.35
CA PRO A 179 -3.10 6.57 -15.31
C PRO A 179 -3.69 5.19 -14.97
N LEU A 180 -4.97 4.99 -15.27
CA LEU A 180 -5.68 3.74 -14.98
C LEU A 180 -5.12 2.52 -15.73
N HIS A 181 -4.52 2.72 -16.91
CA HIS A 181 -3.92 1.65 -17.71
C HIS A 181 -2.81 0.88 -17.00
N ARG A 182 -2.22 1.44 -15.93
CA ARG A 182 -1.24 0.77 -15.08
C ARG A 182 -1.76 0.41 -13.69
N ALA A 183 -3.04 0.62 -13.39
CA ALA A 183 -3.62 0.24 -12.12
C ALA A 183 -3.99 -1.26 -12.12
N VAL A 184 -3.88 -1.92 -10.98
CA VAL A 184 -4.34 -3.31 -10.79
C VAL A 184 -5.52 -3.30 -9.84
N ALA A 185 -6.68 -3.80 -10.28
CA ALA A 185 -7.84 -3.95 -9.39
C ALA A 185 -7.81 -5.32 -8.70
N VAL A 186 -8.08 -5.36 -7.41
CA VAL A 186 -8.14 -6.57 -6.60
C VAL A 186 -9.48 -6.64 -5.90
N LEU A 187 -10.23 -7.70 -6.21
CA LEU A 187 -11.55 -7.96 -5.64
C LEU A 187 -11.41 -9.04 -4.55
N VAL A 188 -11.58 -8.63 -3.29
CA VAL A 188 -11.35 -9.47 -2.11
C VAL A 188 -12.63 -10.16 -1.69
N ALA A 189 -12.67 -11.49 -1.78
CA ALA A 189 -13.82 -12.28 -1.36
C ALA A 189 -14.06 -12.16 0.15
N THR A 190 -15.31 -11.88 0.52
CA THR A 190 -15.76 -11.71 1.92
C THR A 190 -16.28 -13.01 2.53
N GLY A 191 -16.37 -14.08 1.75
CA GLY A 191 -16.79 -15.40 2.18
C GLY A 191 -16.41 -16.45 1.14
N ASP A 192 -16.59 -17.72 1.52
CA ASP A 192 -16.36 -18.84 0.61
C ASP A 192 -17.44 -18.95 -0.46
N GLY A 193 -17.09 -19.60 -1.58
CA GLY A 193 -18.01 -19.95 -2.64
C GLY A 193 -17.83 -19.13 -3.92
N ARG A 194 -18.85 -19.16 -4.77
CA ARG A 194 -18.82 -18.53 -6.09
C ARG A 194 -19.03 -17.02 -5.96
N LEU A 195 -18.21 -16.25 -6.70
CA LEU A 195 -18.38 -14.80 -6.80
C LEU A 195 -19.79 -14.44 -7.30
N PRO A 196 -20.47 -13.44 -6.68
CA PRO A 196 -21.77 -12.95 -7.15
C PRO A 196 -21.74 -12.50 -8.62
N ALA A 197 -22.86 -12.59 -9.32
CA ALA A 197 -22.94 -12.22 -10.73
C ALA A 197 -22.53 -10.75 -10.99
N VAL A 198 -22.97 -9.84 -10.11
CA VAL A 198 -22.61 -8.42 -10.15
C VAL A 198 -21.10 -8.21 -10.04
N VAL A 199 -20.40 -9.02 -9.24
CA VAL A 199 -18.95 -8.93 -9.06
C VAL A 199 -18.22 -9.41 -10.32
N ARG A 200 -18.70 -10.49 -10.94
CA ARG A 200 -18.12 -10.98 -12.20
C ARG A 200 -18.31 -9.97 -13.34
N ALA A 201 -19.50 -9.38 -13.45
CA ALA A 201 -19.77 -8.33 -14.43
C ALA A 201 -18.88 -7.10 -14.19
N ALA A 202 -18.74 -6.67 -12.92
CA ALA A 202 -17.86 -5.57 -12.57
C ALA A 202 -16.39 -5.88 -12.89
N ALA A 203 -15.92 -7.10 -12.65
CA ALA A 203 -14.58 -7.52 -13.02
C ALA A 203 -14.33 -7.36 -14.53
N THR A 204 -15.26 -7.81 -15.38
CA THR A 204 -15.18 -7.62 -16.84
C THR A 204 -15.14 -6.13 -17.21
N MET A 205 -15.95 -5.28 -16.58
CA MET A 205 -15.92 -3.83 -16.82
C MET A 205 -14.60 -3.18 -16.39
N LEU A 206 -14.02 -3.62 -15.28
CA LEU A 206 -12.75 -3.11 -14.77
C LEU A 206 -11.58 -3.53 -15.68
N SER A 207 -11.60 -4.76 -16.21
CA SER A 207 -10.54 -5.27 -17.10
C SER A 207 -10.33 -4.45 -18.37
N GLY A 208 -11.36 -3.73 -18.84
CA GLY A 208 -11.22 -2.80 -19.98
C GLY A 208 -10.60 -1.44 -19.62
N ARG A 209 -10.36 -1.17 -18.34
CA ARG A 209 -9.90 0.15 -17.84
C ARG A 209 -8.62 0.06 -17.00
N THR A 210 -8.35 -1.08 -16.39
CA THR A 210 -7.17 -1.33 -15.55
C THR A 210 -6.22 -2.30 -16.23
N ALA A 211 -4.95 -2.33 -15.80
CA ALA A 211 -3.94 -3.27 -16.33
C ALA A 211 -4.32 -4.73 -16.10
N ALA A 212 -4.93 -5.00 -14.94
CA ALA A 212 -5.40 -6.32 -14.56
C ALA A 212 -6.55 -6.22 -13.54
N VAL A 213 -7.30 -7.30 -13.43
CA VAL A 213 -8.26 -7.54 -12.34
C VAL A 213 -7.96 -8.91 -11.75
N VAL A 214 -7.68 -8.95 -10.45
CA VAL A 214 -7.33 -10.19 -9.74
C VAL A 214 -8.35 -10.45 -8.63
N HIS A 215 -8.74 -11.70 -8.46
CA HIS A 215 -9.62 -12.12 -7.37
C HIS A 215 -8.80 -12.69 -6.23
N LEU A 216 -8.90 -12.07 -5.04
CA LEU A 216 -8.30 -12.62 -3.83
C LEU A 216 -9.35 -13.48 -3.11
N PRO A 217 -9.11 -14.80 -2.92
CA PRO A 217 -10.08 -15.68 -2.29
C PRO A 217 -10.22 -15.37 -0.80
N TYR A 218 -11.37 -15.74 -0.25
CA TYR A 218 -11.61 -15.66 1.19
C TYR A 218 -10.67 -16.64 1.89
N ASP A 219 -10.16 -16.25 3.05
CA ASP A 219 -9.31 -17.10 3.88
C ASP A 219 -9.79 -17.01 5.33
N ALA A 220 -10.45 -18.07 5.79
CA ALA A 220 -11.01 -18.13 7.14
C ALA A 220 -9.94 -17.98 8.22
N GLY A 221 -8.73 -18.49 7.98
CA GLY A 221 -7.61 -18.38 8.92
C GLY A 221 -7.16 -16.93 9.07
N VAL A 222 -7.01 -16.23 7.94
CA VAL A 222 -6.69 -14.80 7.91
C VAL A 222 -7.82 -13.98 8.54
N ARG A 223 -9.09 -14.32 8.28
CA ARG A 223 -10.24 -13.60 8.86
C ARG A 223 -10.31 -13.77 10.38
N ALA A 224 -10.08 -14.98 10.89
CA ALA A 224 -10.21 -15.29 12.31
C ALA A 224 -9.03 -14.79 13.15
N SER A 225 -7.80 -14.93 12.63
CA SER A 225 -6.56 -14.69 13.40
C SER A 225 -5.73 -13.51 12.89
N GLY A 226 -6.20 -12.82 11.84
CA GLY A 226 -5.38 -11.88 11.10
C GLY A 226 -4.17 -12.57 10.48
N LEU A 227 -3.13 -11.80 10.18
CA LEU A 227 -1.89 -12.32 9.62
C LEU A 227 -0.82 -12.66 10.67
N ARG A 228 -1.16 -12.59 11.97
CA ARG A 228 -0.24 -12.88 13.09
C ARG A 228 0.27 -14.33 13.09
N SER A 229 -0.57 -15.26 12.62
CA SER A 229 -0.23 -16.69 12.60
C SER A 229 0.75 -17.06 11.47
N GLY A 230 0.94 -16.17 10.48
CA GLY A 230 1.73 -16.43 9.27
C GLY A 230 1.17 -17.53 8.35
N ARG A 231 0.08 -18.20 8.75
CA ARG A 231 -0.51 -19.32 8.01
C ARG A 231 -1.60 -18.81 7.08
N VAL A 232 -1.32 -18.92 5.78
CA VAL A 232 -2.22 -18.56 4.70
C VAL A 232 -2.49 -19.79 3.85
N HIS A 233 -3.70 -19.96 3.29
CA HIS A 233 -3.99 -21.11 2.42
C HIS A 233 -3.22 -21.00 1.09
N SER A 234 -2.94 -22.13 0.44
CA SER A 234 -2.23 -22.17 -0.85
C SER A 234 -2.92 -21.33 -1.93
N ARG A 235 -4.25 -21.39 -2.02
CA ARG A 235 -5.06 -20.56 -2.95
C ARG A 235 -4.85 -19.07 -2.73
N THR A 236 -4.75 -18.63 -1.48
CA THR A 236 -4.56 -17.24 -1.10
C THR A 236 -3.14 -16.78 -1.43
N ARG A 237 -2.13 -17.64 -1.19
CA ARG A 237 -0.74 -17.39 -1.61
C ARG A 237 -0.61 -17.29 -3.13
N GLN A 238 -1.28 -18.17 -3.87
CA GLN A 238 -1.27 -18.15 -5.33
C GLN A 238 -1.92 -16.87 -5.86
N ALA A 239 -3.05 -16.45 -5.30
CA ALA A 239 -3.68 -15.19 -5.65
C ALA A 239 -2.78 -13.99 -5.32
N ALA A 240 -2.08 -13.99 -4.18
CA ALA A 240 -1.09 -12.96 -3.84
C ALA A 240 0.05 -12.89 -4.87
N ALA A 241 0.57 -14.05 -5.30
CA ALA A 241 1.58 -14.13 -6.37
C ALA A 241 1.03 -13.60 -7.71
N GLN A 242 -0.24 -13.87 -8.03
CA GLN A 242 -0.90 -13.30 -9.22
C GLN A 242 -1.02 -11.78 -9.14
N VAL A 243 -1.34 -11.21 -7.97
CA VAL A 243 -1.35 -9.75 -7.78
C VAL A 243 0.05 -9.18 -7.98
N ALA A 244 1.09 -9.78 -7.38
CA ALA A 244 2.47 -9.33 -7.56
C ALA A 244 2.92 -9.40 -9.02
N ALA A 245 2.61 -10.50 -9.72
CA ALA A 245 2.90 -10.66 -11.14
C ALA A 245 2.17 -9.61 -12.00
N ALA A 246 0.90 -9.34 -11.72
CA ALA A 246 0.13 -8.30 -12.42
C ALA A 246 0.71 -6.90 -12.19
N VAL A 247 1.17 -6.61 -10.97
CA VAL A 247 1.83 -5.34 -10.62
C VAL A 247 3.13 -5.18 -11.39
N LEU A 248 3.98 -6.21 -11.41
CA LEU A 248 5.24 -6.18 -12.16
C LEU A 248 5.01 -6.08 -13.67
N ALA A 249 4.04 -6.82 -14.20
CA ALA A 249 3.66 -6.74 -15.62
C ALA A 249 3.18 -5.33 -15.99
N ALA A 250 2.32 -4.71 -15.17
CA ALA A 250 1.87 -3.34 -15.38
C ALA A 250 3.03 -2.34 -15.33
N ALA A 251 4.00 -2.55 -14.43
CA ALA A 251 5.20 -1.73 -14.38
C ALA A 251 6.05 -1.89 -15.64
N HIS A 252 6.34 -3.12 -16.05
CA HIS A 252 7.16 -3.41 -17.23
C HIS A 252 6.53 -2.88 -18.51
N GLN A 253 5.21 -2.98 -18.65
CA GLN A 253 4.49 -2.39 -19.78
C GLN A 253 4.56 -0.86 -19.80
N SER A 254 4.62 -0.21 -18.64
CA SER A 254 4.62 1.25 -18.53
C SER A 254 6.01 1.87 -18.67
N TRP A 255 7.07 1.17 -18.25
CA TRP A 255 8.42 1.73 -18.13
C TRP A 255 9.55 0.87 -18.71
N GLY A 256 9.24 -0.33 -19.21
CA GLY A 256 10.21 -1.26 -19.79
C GLY A 256 10.62 -2.41 -18.87
N ASP A 257 11.26 -3.42 -19.46
CA ASP A 257 11.83 -4.60 -18.79
C ASP A 257 13.29 -4.79 -19.24
N PRO A 258 14.30 -4.60 -18.36
CA PRO A 258 14.16 -4.31 -16.93
C PRO A 258 13.66 -2.90 -16.64
N LEU A 259 13.03 -2.70 -15.48
CA LEU A 259 12.69 -1.37 -14.99
C LEU A 259 13.96 -0.51 -14.86
N PRO A 260 13.93 0.77 -15.28
CA PRO A 260 15.06 1.66 -15.08
C PRO A 260 15.28 1.95 -13.59
N PRO A 261 16.48 2.40 -13.19
CA PRO A 261 16.73 2.83 -11.82
C PRO A 261 15.72 3.89 -11.37
N ALA A 262 15.23 3.78 -10.13
CA ALA A 262 14.33 4.77 -9.56
C ALA A 262 15.09 6.09 -9.33
N PRO A 263 14.53 7.25 -9.72
CA PRO A 263 15.12 8.54 -9.41
C PRO A 263 15.37 8.67 -7.91
N GLN A 264 16.60 8.97 -7.48
CA GLN A 264 16.84 9.20 -6.07
C GLN A 264 16.27 10.58 -5.69
N PRO A 265 15.42 10.67 -4.64
CA PRO A 265 15.00 11.95 -4.10
C PRO A 265 16.21 12.79 -3.74
N ALA A 266 16.13 14.10 -4.00
CA ALA A 266 17.19 15.02 -3.59
C ALA A 266 17.39 14.92 -2.07
N VAL A 267 18.66 14.95 -1.64
CA VAL A 267 18.99 15.01 -0.22
C VAL A 267 18.36 16.28 0.36
N LEU A 268 17.40 16.13 1.27
CA LEU A 268 16.87 17.27 2.02
C LEU A 268 18.02 17.86 2.83
N ARG A 269 18.44 19.08 2.47
CA ARG A 269 19.41 19.82 3.28
C ARG A 269 18.76 20.09 4.65
N PRO A 270 19.48 19.87 5.75
CA PRO A 270 18.95 20.22 7.06
C PRO A 270 18.57 21.71 7.06
N VAL A 271 17.33 22.00 7.46
CA VAL A 271 16.92 23.38 7.72
C VAL A 271 17.73 23.82 8.92
N SER A 272 18.76 24.65 8.70
CA SER A 272 19.47 25.28 9.82
C SER A 272 18.45 26.02 10.67
N PRO A 273 18.43 25.81 12.00
CA PRO A 273 17.55 26.58 12.87
C PRO A 273 17.87 28.06 12.66
N ALA A 274 16.84 28.85 12.34
CA ALA A 274 16.96 30.30 12.34
C ALA A 274 17.40 30.70 13.75
N VAL A 275 18.61 31.25 13.87
CA VAL A 275 19.08 31.86 15.12
C VAL A 275 18.23 33.12 15.31
N PRO A 276 17.37 33.21 16.34
CA PRO A 276 16.70 34.46 16.64
C PRO A 276 17.76 35.52 17.01
N ALA A 277 17.63 36.70 16.41
CA ALA A 277 18.48 37.86 16.66
C ALA A 277 18.22 38.46 18.04
#